data_AF-A0A7W6H9T2-F1
#
_entry.id   AF-A0A7W6H9T2-F1
#
_cell.length_a   1.000
_cell.length_b   1.000
_cell.length_c   1.000
_cell.angle_alpha   90.00
_cell.angle_beta   90.00
_cell.angle_gamma   90.00
#
_symmetry.space_group_name_H-M   'P 1'
#
loop_
_entity.id
_entity.type
_entity.pdbx_description
1 polymer ?
#
loop_
_entity_poly.entity_id
_entity_poly.type
_entity_poly.pdbx_seq_one_letter_code
_entity_poly.pdbx_strand_id
1 'polypeptide(L)'
;MGQNELQTGLGRGGNVIGSATPQEIYLWAFKVHIGLIHRNASLKVDIRSPSSPFFWEIGDFGSEIWLFRRLYQVWSMGGTICPDPFGTVLRSRALTRAPSFDFVHNLQSGTLFFQLGEEVVFVALYDKGALASSNVAEQLEYHRDFLSTAPSQDGDDLGWAAQRVWACETAYFLYRARTGFSYVSSEESFTAVPDLFRPAPRSSDAEEYARFCLSFGLKLETFGGEAGHHYSNSLRKTSAV
;
A
#
# COMPACT_ATOMS: atom_id res chain seq x y z
N MET A 1 -32.22 -15.61 -25.57
CA MET A 1 -31.34 -14.46 -25.87
C MET A 1 -31.74 -13.34 -24.94
N GLY A 2 -31.16 -13.35 -23.73
CA GLY A 2 -31.58 -12.48 -22.63
C GLY A 2 -30.66 -11.28 -22.51
N GLN A 3 -31.27 -10.10 -22.41
CA GLN A 3 -30.63 -8.84 -22.09
C GLN A 3 -30.15 -8.90 -20.63
N ASN A 4 -28.87 -8.58 -20.38
CA ASN A 4 -28.34 -8.31 -19.05
C ASN A 4 -28.31 -6.80 -18.84
N GLU A 5 -29.32 -6.28 -18.15
CA GLU A 5 -29.28 -4.95 -17.54
C GLU A 5 -28.55 -5.06 -16.20
N LEU A 6 -27.46 -4.29 -16.06
CA LEU A 6 -26.82 -3.99 -14.79
C LEU A 6 -27.80 -3.19 -13.92
N GLN A 7 -28.38 -3.83 -12.91
CA GLN A 7 -29.10 -3.13 -11.84
C GLN A 7 -28.12 -2.64 -10.77
N THR A 8 -27.97 -1.32 -10.76
CA THR A 8 -27.66 -0.52 -9.57
C THR A 8 -28.79 -0.67 -8.55
N GLY A 9 -28.43 -0.96 -7.29
CA GLY A 9 -29.43 -1.17 -6.23
C GLY A 9 -28.86 -1.01 -4.83
N LEU A 10 -28.93 0.20 -4.29
CA LEU A 10 -28.85 0.50 -2.86
C LEU A 10 -29.98 -0.21 -2.12
N GLY A 11 -29.65 -1.07 -1.17
CA GLY A 11 -30.58 -1.68 -0.21
C GLY A 11 -30.15 -1.40 1.22
N ARG A 12 -30.87 -0.51 1.91
CA ARG A 12 -30.84 -0.33 3.37
C ARG A 12 -31.31 -1.61 4.07
N GLY A 13 -30.53 -2.13 5.01
CA GLY A 13 -31.01 -3.11 6.00
C GLY A 13 -29.93 -4.13 6.40
N GLY A 14 -29.19 -3.83 7.46
CA GLY A 14 -28.23 -4.75 8.08
C GLY A 14 -26.99 -4.01 8.57
N ASN A 15 -26.73 -4.06 9.88
CA ASN A 15 -25.58 -3.54 10.62
C ASN A 15 -24.52 -2.77 9.80
N VAL A 16 -24.57 -1.44 9.86
CA VAL A 16 -23.56 -0.58 9.25
C VAL A 16 -22.28 -0.66 10.08
N ILE A 17 -21.38 -1.57 9.72
CA ILE A 17 -19.95 -1.39 9.94
C ILE A 17 -19.58 -0.16 9.10
N GLY A 18 -19.06 0.90 9.70
CA GLY A 18 -18.89 2.21 9.06
C GLY A 18 -18.20 2.12 7.70
N SER A 19 -18.87 2.54 6.62
CA SER A 19 -18.32 2.46 5.26
C SER A 19 -17.49 3.69 4.93
N ALA A 20 -16.22 3.71 5.34
CA ALA A 20 -15.29 4.76 4.93
C ALA A 20 -15.10 4.73 3.39
N THR A 21 -15.21 5.89 2.76
CA THR A 21 -14.91 6.09 1.34
C THR A 21 -13.42 5.85 1.05
N PRO A 22 -13.04 5.51 -0.19
CA PRO A 22 -11.63 5.37 -0.56
C PRO A 22 -10.78 6.60 -0.21
N GLN A 23 -11.31 7.81 -0.36
CA GLN A 23 -10.62 9.05 0.00
C GLN A 23 -10.42 9.22 1.51
N GLU A 24 -11.39 8.83 2.33
CA GLU A 24 -11.22 8.81 3.79
C GLU A 24 -10.13 7.81 4.20
N ILE A 25 -10.10 6.63 3.60
CA ILE A 25 -9.06 5.62 3.84
C ILE A 25 -7.69 6.14 3.38
N TYR A 26 -7.63 6.79 2.22
CA TYR A 26 -6.41 7.42 1.71
C TYR A 26 -5.85 8.45 2.70
N LEU A 27 -6.70 9.39 3.17
CA LEU A 27 -6.31 10.41 4.13
C LEU A 27 -5.91 9.82 5.48
N TRP A 28 -6.62 8.79 5.94
CA TRP A 28 -6.25 8.04 7.15
C TRP A 28 -4.87 7.39 7.02
N ALA A 29 -4.62 6.68 5.93
CA ALA A 29 -3.33 6.03 5.67
C ALA A 29 -2.19 7.06 5.52
N PHE A 30 -2.46 8.20 4.88
CA PHE A 30 -1.49 9.28 4.77
C PHE A 30 -1.17 9.91 6.14
N LYS A 31 -2.18 10.07 7.01
CA LYS A 31 -1.95 10.49 8.40
C LYS A 31 -1.08 9.49 9.17
N VAL A 32 -1.31 8.19 9.01
CA VAL A 32 -0.46 7.13 9.59
C VAL A 32 0.98 7.25 9.08
N HIS A 33 1.15 7.42 7.76
CA HIS A 33 2.45 7.59 7.11
C HIS A 33 3.25 8.76 7.71
N ILE A 34 2.63 9.95 7.82
CA ILE A 34 3.25 11.13 8.45
C ILE A 34 3.64 10.85 9.90
N GLY A 35 2.75 10.21 10.67
CA GLY A 35 3.03 9.88 12.06
C GLY A 35 4.24 8.95 12.22
N LEU A 36 4.38 7.97 11.32
CA LEU A 36 5.51 7.03 11.32
C LEU A 36 6.82 7.69 10.88
N ILE A 37 6.79 8.58 9.87
CA ILE A 37 7.98 9.37 9.51
C ILE A 37 8.44 10.22 10.69
N HIS A 38 7.52 10.97 11.30
CA HIS A 38 7.83 11.80 12.47
C HIS A 38 8.44 10.97 13.59
N ARG A 39 7.84 9.81 13.88
CA ARG A 39 8.35 8.90 14.92
C ARG A 39 9.77 8.46 14.59
N ASN A 40 10.01 7.92 13.39
CA ASN A 40 11.32 7.42 12.98
C ASN A 40 12.40 8.51 13.04
N ALA A 41 12.08 9.70 12.59
CA ALA A 41 13.03 10.80 12.59
C ALA A 41 13.30 11.39 14.00
N SER A 42 12.41 11.15 14.96
CA SER A 42 12.65 11.48 16.37
C SER A 42 13.47 10.42 17.13
N LEU A 43 13.74 9.25 16.54
CA LEU A 43 14.53 8.20 17.17
C LEU A 43 16.02 8.53 17.07
N LYS A 44 16.75 8.38 18.17
CA LYS A 44 18.21 8.48 18.21
C LYS A 44 18.84 7.11 17.99
N VAL A 45 19.99 7.09 17.30
CA VAL A 45 20.80 5.86 17.11
C VAL A 45 21.17 5.23 18.46
N ASP A 46 21.57 6.05 19.43
CA ASP A 46 21.72 5.66 20.82
C ASP A 46 20.84 6.53 21.73
N ILE A 47 19.81 5.90 22.32
CA ILE A 47 18.88 6.56 23.26
C ILE A 47 19.57 7.05 24.54
N ARG A 48 20.71 6.46 24.91
CA ARG A 48 21.46 6.79 26.14
C ARG A 48 22.37 8.01 25.96
N SER A 49 22.62 8.42 24.72
CA SER A 49 23.48 9.57 24.40
C SER A 49 22.64 10.76 23.93
N PRO A 50 22.56 11.86 24.71
CA PRO A 50 21.83 13.07 24.33
C PRO A 50 22.34 13.72 23.03
N SER A 51 23.62 13.53 22.69
CA SER A 51 24.25 14.04 21.46
C SER A 51 24.21 13.04 20.29
N SER A 52 23.63 11.84 20.48
CA SER A 52 23.50 10.88 19.39
C SER A 52 22.73 11.50 18.22
N PRO A 53 23.18 11.26 16.97
CA PRO A 53 22.41 11.64 15.81
C PRO A 53 21.06 10.91 15.82
N PHE A 54 20.08 11.53 15.17
CA PHE A 54 18.82 10.90 14.86
C PHE A 54 19.04 9.85 13.76
N PHE A 55 18.18 8.83 13.73
CA PHE A 55 18.23 7.80 12.68
C PHE A 55 18.03 8.39 11.28
N TRP A 56 17.30 9.49 11.16
CA TRP A 56 16.95 10.14 9.90
C TRP A 56 16.97 11.67 10.02
N GLU A 57 17.53 12.35 9.01
CA GLU A 57 17.51 13.81 8.88
C GLU A 57 16.26 14.25 8.11
N ILE A 58 15.49 15.17 8.71
CA ILE A 58 14.14 15.56 8.27
C ILE A 58 14.21 16.66 7.19
N GLY A 59 14.76 16.36 6.01
CA GLY A 59 14.72 17.28 4.86
C GLY A 59 13.32 17.35 4.23
N ASP A 60 12.70 16.19 4.00
CA ASP A 60 11.52 16.05 3.13
C ASP A 60 10.18 15.98 3.88
N PHE A 61 10.16 15.97 5.21
CA PHE A 61 8.93 15.85 5.99
C PHE A 61 7.98 17.05 5.83
N GLY A 62 8.53 18.23 5.51
CA GLY A 62 7.74 19.44 5.33
C GLY A 62 6.78 19.35 4.14
N SER A 63 7.21 18.73 3.03
CA SER A 63 6.37 18.55 1.84
C SER A 63 5.26 17.54 2.10
N GLU A 64 5.53 16.47 2.85
CA GLU A 64 4.55 15.47 3.26
C GLU A 64 3.42 16.07 4.11
N ILE A 65 3.78 16.84 5.14
CA ILE A 65 2.80 17.54 5.98
C ILE A 65 1.99 18.54 5.14
N TRP A 66 2.66 19.31 4.29
CA TRP A 66 1.99 20.31 3.46
C TRP A 66 0.93 19.65 2.56
N LEU A 67 1.30 18.58 1.85
CA LEU A 67 0.39 17.89 0.95
C LEU A 67 -0.80 17.29 1.70
N PHE A 68 -0.56 16.60 2.82
CA PHE A 68 -1.64 16.04 3.63
C PHE A 68 -2.59 17.13 4.14
N ARG A 69 -2.05 18.22 4.70
CA ARG A 69 -2.87 19.33 5.19
C ARG A 69 -3.71 19.93 4.08
N ARG A 70 -3.14 20.06 2.88
CA ARG A 70 -3.85 20.60 1.73
C ARG A 70 -4.99 19.70 1.29
N LEU A 71 -4.73 18.41 1.10
CA LEU A 71 -5.76 17.43 0.73
C LEU A 71 -6.86 17.33 1.81
N TYR A 72 -6.48 17.29 3.08
CA TYR A 72 -7.42 17.23 4.19
C TYR A 72 -8.30 18.48 4.26
N GLN A 73 -7.72 19.68 4.06
CA GLN A 73 -8.49 20.92 4.04
C GLN A 73 -9.55 20.89 2.93
N VAL A 74 -9.16 20.59 1.69
CA VAL A 74 -10.07 20.49 0.54
C VAL A 74 -11.19 19.48 0.84
N TRP A 75 -10.83 18.27 1.29
CA TRP A 75 -11.81 17.23 1.64
C TRP A 75 -12.76 17.67 2.75
N SER A 76 -12.25 18.25 3.83
CA SER A 76 -13.05 18.66 5.01
C SER A 76 -14.08 19.76 4.71
N MET A 77 -13.86 20.53 3.65
CA MET A 77 -14.78 21.58 3.18
C MET A 77 -15.74 21.07 2.08
N GLY A 78 -15.68 19.79 1.70
CA GLY A 78 -16.47 19.22 0.61
C GLY A 78 -15.98 19.63 -0.79
N GLY A 79 -14.72 20.07 -0.89
CA GLY A 79 -14.08 20.40 -2.17
C GLY A 79 -13.75 19.18 -3.01
N THR A 80 -13.16 19.40 -4.19
CA THR A 80 -12.87 18.34 -5.15
C THR A 80 -11.39 17.96 -5.17
N ILE A 81 -11.10 16.67 -5.02
CA ILE A 81 -9.76 16.10 -5.21
C ILE A 81 -9.80 15.26 -6.48
N CYS A 82 -8.83 15.45 -7.37
CA CYS A 82 -8.76 14.70 -8.62
C CYS A 82 -7.34 14.17 -8.83
N PRO A 83 -7.13 12.85 -8.96
CA PRO A 83 -8.15 11.81 -8.87
C PRO A 83 -8.76 11.68 -7.47
N ASP A 84 -9.88 10.96 -7.37
CA ASP A 84 -10.56 10.64 -6.12
C ASP A 84 -10.61 9.11 -5.94
N PRO A 85 -9.80 8.49 -5.06
CA PRO A 85 -8.85 9.15 -4.15
C PRO A 85 -7.61 9.73 -4.85
N PHE A 86 -6.87 10.61 -4.18
CA PHE A 86 -5.68 11.25 -4.76
C PHE A 86 -4.58 10.25 -5.17
N GLY A 87 -4.41 9.17 -4.39
CA GLY A 87 -3.60 8.03 -4.78
C GLY A 87 -4.48 6.81 -5.06
N THR A 88 -3.95 5.61 -4.81
CA THR A 88 -4.71 4.37 -4.99
C THR A 88 -5.03 3.76 -3.63
N VAL A 89 -6.29 3.34 -3.46
CA VAL A 89 -6.74 2.51 -2.35
C VAL A 89 -7.37 1.24 -2.93
N LEU A 90 -6.76 0.09 -2.66
CA LEU A 90 -7.29 -1.21 -3.00
C LEU A 90 -7.81 -1.88 -1.73
N ARG A 91 -9.06 -2.37 -1.79
CA ARG A 91 -9.68 -3.15 -0.72
C ARG A 91 -10.08 -4.50 -1.29
N SER A 92 -9.69 -5.57 -0.62
CA SER A 92 -10.14 -6.91 -0.97
C SER A 92 -10.26 -7.75 0.30
N ARG A 93 -10.86 -8.93 0.20
CA ARG A 93 -10.85 -9.90 1.28
C ARG A 93 -9.41 -10.41 1.49
N ALA A 94 -9.00 -10.61 2.74
CA ALA A 94 -7.71 -11.19 3.07
C ALA A 94 -7.53 -12.58 2.44
N LEU A 95 -6.27 -12.98 2.23
CA LEU A 95 -5.93 -14.32 1.74
C LEU A 95 -5.82 -15.34 2.89
N THR A 96 -5.69 -14.88 4.13
CA THR A 96 -5.77 -15.74 5.32
C THR A 96 -7.22 -16.16 5.58
N ARG A 97 -7.42 -17.35 6.18
CA ARG A 97 -8.76 -17.86 6.51
C ARG A 97 -9.26 -17.30 7.83
N ALA A 98 -8.36 -17.08 8.78
CA ALA A 98 -8.68 -16.45 10.06
C ALA A 98 -8.56 -14.91 9.96
N PRO A 99 -9.47 -14.15 10.61
CA PRO A 99 -9.30 -12.73 10.80
C PRO A 99 -8.01 -12.45 11.58
N SER A 100 -7.20 -11.50 11.10
CA SER A 100 -5.96 -11.14 11.78
C SER A 100 -5.64 -9.66 11.60
N PHE A 101 -4.64 -9.18 12.34
CA PHE A 101 -4.07 -7.86 12.12
C PHE A 101 -2.68 -8.02 11.51
N ASP A 102 -2.45 -7.29 10.43
CA ASP A 102 -1.14 -7.20 9.82
C ASP A 102 -0.87 -5.80 9.28
N PHE A 103 0.40 -5.37 9.30
CA PHE A 103 0.76 -4.03 8.87
C PHE A 103 2.15 -3.98 8.24
N VAL A 104 2.24 -3.28 7.11
CA VAL A 104 3.51 -2.88 6.47
C VAL A 104 3.44 -1.41 6.09
N HIS A 105 4.50 -0.69 6.44
CA HIS A 105 4.76 0.64 5.91
C HIS A 105 6.07 0.59 5.12
N ASN A 106 5.98 0.77 3.81
CA ASN A 106 7.15 0.95 2.97
C ASN A 106 7.32 2.43 2.65
N LEU A 107 8.34 3.03 3.27
CA LEU A 107 8.62 4.45 3.15
C LEU A 107 9.19 4.82 1.78
N GLN A 108 9.95 3.91 1.15
CA GLN A 108 10.60 4.14 -0.14
C GLN A 108 9.59 4.27 -1.28
N SER A 109 8.62 3.36 -1.35
CA SER A 109 7.51 3.39 -2.33
C SER A 109 6.36 4.31 -1.91
N GLY A 110 6.30 4.72 -0.63
CA GLY A 110 5.13 5.44 -0.10
C GLY A 110 3.89 4.57 -0.05
N THR A 111 4.03 3.28 0.25
CA THR A 111 2.89 2.34 0.29
C THR A 111 2.63 1.85 1.71
N LEU A 112 1.36 1.59 2.01
CA LEU A 112 0.91 0.99 3.25
C LEU A 112 0.05 -0.22 2.94
N PHE A 113 0.32 -1.33 3.60
CA PHE A 113 -0.50 -2.53 3.56
C PHE A 113 -1.05 -2.79 4.95
N PHE A 114 -2.34 -3.06 5.02
CA PHE A 114 -3.03 -3.46 6.25
C PHE A 114 -3.80 -4.74 5.97
N GLN A 115 -3.76 -5.66 6.92
CA GLN A 115 -4.84 -6.61 7.11
C GLN A 115 -5.61 -6.19 8.36
N LEU A 116 -6.91 -5.95 8.22
CA LEU A 116 -7.81 -5.54 9.29
C LEU A 116 -8.94 -6.57 9.39
N GLY A 117 -8.73 -7.60 10.20
CA GLY A 117 -9.65 -8.74 10.30
C GLY A 117 -9.64 -9.55 9.01
N GLU A 118 -10.78 -9.54 8.31
CA GLU A 118 -10.99 -10.29 7.06
C GLU A 118 -10.71 -9.46 5.79
N GLU A 119 -10.37 -8.18 5.93
CA GLU A 119 -10.07 -7.29 4.80
C GLU A 119 -8.57 -7.00 4.73
N VAL A 120 -8.05 -6.92 3.50
CA VAL A 120 -6.76 -6.31 3.19
C VAL A 120 -6.99 -4.96 2.53
N VAL A 121 -6.20 -3.98 2.95
CA VAL A 121 -6.20 -2.62 2.42
C VAL A 121 -4.78 -2.29 1.98
N PHE A 122 -4.59 -2.04 0.70
CA PHE A 122 -3.34 -1.54 0.16
C PHE A 122 -3.52 -0.10 -0.30
N VAL A 123 -2.66 0.79 0.19
CA VAL A 123 -2.66 2.20 -0.16
C VAL A 123 -1.34 2.57 -0.79
N ALA A 124 -1.40 3.13 -1.99
CA ALA A 124 -0.26 3.78 -2.63
C ALA A 124 -0.42 5.29 -2.54
N LEU A 125 0.48 5.92 -1.81
CA LEU A 125 0.53 7.37 -1.72
C LEU A 125 1.20 7.92 -2.99
N TYR A 126 0.72 9.08 -3.45
CA TYR A 126 1.32 9.88 -4.54
C TYR A 126 1.26 9.28 -5.95
N ASP A 127 0.64 8.12 -6.16
CA ASP A 127 0.60 7.47 -7.48
C ASP A 127 -0.43 8.07 -8.43
N LYS A 128 -1.19 9.10 -8.02
CA LYS A 128 -2.24 9.74 -8.81
C LYS A 128 -3.27 8.73 -9.35
N GLY A 129 -3.62 7.71 -8.56
CA GLY A 129 -4.58 6.69 -8.96
C GLY A 129 -4.07 5.75 -10.07
N ALA A 130 -2.77 5.78 -10.40
CA ALA A 130 -2.22 5.01 -11.50
C ALA A 130 -2.34 3.50 -11.28
N LEU A 131 -2.22 3.01 -10.04
CA LEU A 131 -2.40 1.59 -9.73
C LEU A 131 -3.85 1.14 -9.81
N ALA A 132 -4.83 2.02 -9.54
CA ALA A 132 -6.25 1.68 -9.64
C ALA A 132 -6.67 1.27 -11.07
N SER A 133 -5.89 1.65 -12.08
CA SER A 133 -6.10 1.29 -13.50
C SER A 133 -5.17 0.18 -13.99
N SER A 134 -4.42 -0.47 -13.09
CA SER A 134 -3.51 -1.56 -13.39
C SER A 134 -4.15 -2.92 -13.06
N ASN A 135 -3.44 -4.01 -13.37
CA ASN A 135 -3.90 -5.37 -13.08
C ASN A 135 -3.56 -5.86 -11.65
N VAL A 136 -3.19 -4.96 -10.74
CA VAL A 136 -2.72 -5.32 -9.39
C VAL A 136 -3.82 -5.95 -8.54
N ALA A 137 -5.08 -5.52 -8.71
CA ALA A 137 -6.20 -6.14 -8.02
C ALA A 137 -6.42 -7.58 -8.50
N GLU A 138 -6.34 -7.82 -9.80
CA GLU A 138 -6.46 -9.14 -10.41
C GLU A 138 -5.31 -10.07 -10.00
N GLN A 139 -4.10 -9.55 -9.79
CA GLN A 139 -2.97 -10.35 -9.27
C GLN A 139 -3.26 -10.90 -7.86
N LEU A 140 -3.93 -10.13 -6.99
CA LEU A 140 -4.32 -10.62 -5.67
C LEU A 140 -5.37 -11.73 -5.77
N GLU A 141 -6.35 -11.57 -6.67
CA GLU A 141 -7.37 -12.61 -6.90
C GLU A 141 -6.77 -13.87 -7.52
N TYR A 142 -5.76 -13.75 -8.38
CA TYR A 142 -5.00 -14.90 -8.87
C TYR A 142 -4.35 -15.69 -7.73
N HIS A 143 -3.77 -15.01 -6.74
CA HIS A 143 -3.27 -15.69 -5.53
C HIS A 143 -4.39 -16.38 -4.75
N ARG A 144 -5.58 -15.76 -4.64
CA ARG A 144 -6.74 -16.38 -3.98
C ARG A 144 -7.15 -17.68 -4.67
N ASP A 145 -7.24 -17.67 -5.99
CA ASP A 145 -7.59 -18.85 -6.80
C ASP A 145 -6.55 -19.96 -6.61
N PHE A 146 -5.26 -19.63 -6.67
CA PHE A 146 -4.19 -20.58 -6.40
C PHE A 146 -4.32 -21.21 -5.01
N LEU A 147 -4.52 -20.40 -3.98
CA LEU A 147 -4.66 -20.86 -2.58
C LEU A 147 -5.91 -21.73 -2.36
N SER A 148 -6.97 -21.54 -3.14
CA SER A 148 -8.17 -22.38 -3.08
C SER A 148 -7.90 -23.85 -3.44
N THR A 149 -6.84 -24.10 -4.21
CA THR A 149 -6.39 -25.43 -4.61
C THR A 149 -5.33 -26.04 -3.70
N ALA A 150 -4.78 -25.25 -2.77
CA ALA A 150 -3.71 -25.68 -1.87
C ALA A 150 -4.22 -26.59 -0.74
N PRO A 151 -3.40 -27.54 -0.24
CA PRO A 151 -3.75 -28.37 0.91
C PRO A 151 -4.18 -27.55 2.14
N SER A 152 -5.16 -28.05 2.89
CA SER A 152 -5.79 -27.30 3.98
C SER A 152 -4.87 -27.01 5.17
N GLN A 153 -3.83 -27.82 5.40
CA GLN A 153 -2.96 -27.72 6.58
C GLN A 153 -2.03 -26.50 6.54
N ASP A 154 -1.69 -25.96 5.37
CA ASP A 154 -0.76 -24.83 5.22
C ASP A 154 -1.44 -23.52 4.79
N GLY A 155 -2.78 -23.52 4.69
CA GLY A 155 -3.52 -22.48 3.99
C GLY A 155 -3.38 -21.07 4.56
N ASP A 156 -3.25 -20.93 5.89
CA ASP A 156 -3.10 -19.61 6.53
C ASP A 156 -1.69 -19.04 6.35
N ASP A 157 -0.66 -19.88 6.47
CA ASP A 157 0.74 -19.47 6.29
C ASP A 157 1.04 -19.11 4.85
N LEU A 158 0.51 -19.91 3.91
CA LEU A 158 0.57 -19.63 2.48
C LEU A 158 -0.22 -18.36 2.14
N GLY A 159 -1.40 -18.17 2.72
CA GLY A 159 -2.21 -16.96 2.54
C GLY A 159 -1.49 -15.70 3.01
N TRP A 160 -0.88 -15.76 4.20
CA TRP A 160 -0.08 -14.66 4.76
C TRP A 160 1.13 -14.34 3.87
N ALA A 161 1.87 -15.36 3.43
CA ALA A 161 3.01 -15.16 2.55
C ALA A 161 2.58 -14.57 1.19
N ALA A 162 1.51 -15.08 0.59
CA ALA A 162 1.02 -14.62 -0.71
C ALA A 162 0.62 -13.14 -0.70
N GLN A 163 -0.13 -12.68 0.31
CA GLN A 163 -0.52 -11.27 0.39
C GLN A 163 0.69 -10.35 0.63
N ARG A 164 1.70 -10.81 1.38
CA ARG A 164 2.96 -10.07 1.60
C ARG A 164 3.80 -9.99 0.33
N VAL A 165 3.89 -11.09 -0.42
CA VAL A 165 4.54 -11.13 -1.73
C VAL A 165 3.85 -10.14 -2.66
N TRP A 166 2.53 -10.28 -2.85
CA TRP A 166 1.74 -9.36 -3.69
C TRP A 166 1.96 -7.89 -3.32
N ALA A 167 1.88 -7.55 -2.03
CA ALA A 167 2.09 -6.17 -1.57
C ALA A 167 3.53 -5.69 -1.82
N CYS A 168 4.53 -6.57 -1.66
CA CYS A 168 5.93 -6.29 -1.92
C CYS A 168 6.20 -6.05 -3.41
N GLU A 169 5.75 -6.95 -4.29
CA GLU A 169 5.95 -6.82 -5.74
C GLU A 169 5.27 -5.55 -6.26
N THR A 170 4.04 -5.29 -5.80
CA THR A 170 3.27 -4.09 -6.13
C THR A 170 4.01 -2.81 -5.71
N ALA A 171 4.47 -2.76 -4.46
CA ALA A 171 5.20 -1.62 -3.93
C ALA A 171 6.51 -1.37 -4.68
N TYR A 172 7.23 -2.44 -5.01
CA TYR A 172 8.47 -2.34 -5.76
C TYR A 172 8.26 -1.89 -7.20
N PHE A 173 7.28 -2.46 -7.89
CA PHE A 173 6.88 -2.01 -9.22
C PHE A 173 6.53 -0.52 -9.23
N LEU A 174 5.71 -0.07 -8.28
CA LEU A 174 5.35 1.34 -8.14
C LEU A 174 6.59 2.21 -7.93
N TYR A 175 7.51 1.78 -7.06
CA TYR A 175 8.75 2.51 -6.80
C TYR A 175 9.63 2.63 -8.05
N ARG A 176 9.70 1.60 -8.88
CA ARG A 176 10.41 1.62 -10.17
C ARG A 176 9.74 2.50 -11.22
N ALA A 177 8.42 2.60 -11.16
CA ALA A 177 7.61 3.40 -12.08
C ALA A 177 7.34 4.82 -11.57
N ARG A 178 7.86 5.19 -10.39
CA ARG A 178 7.52 6.45 -9.72
C ARG A 178 7.97 7.64 -10.55
N THR A 179 7.03 8.52 -10.84
CA THR A 179 7.26 9.84 -11.41
C THR A 179 7.12 10.91 -10.33
N GLY A 180 7.77 12.05 -10.53
CA GLY A 180 7.34 13.26 -9.86
C GLY A 180 5.91 13.61 -10.29
N PHE A 181 5.18 14.38 -9.47
CA PHE A 181 3.87 14.88 -9.87
C PHE A 181 3.82 16.40 -9.80
N SER A 182 3.07 16.95 -10.75
CA SER A 182 2.63 18.34 -10.73
C SER A 182 1.15 18.36 -10.35
N TYR A 183 0.69 19.49 -9.81
CA TYR A 183 -0.70 19.67 -9.40
C TYR A 183 -1.16 21.09 -9.68
N VAL A 184 -2.47 21.25 -9.80
CA VAL A 184 -3.17 22.53 -9.78
C VAL A 184 -4.01 22.54 -8.51
N SER A 185 -3.90 23.59 -7.70
CA SER A 185 -4.67 23.69 -6.47
C SER A 185 -5.29 25.07 -6.28
N SER A 186 -6.53 25.08 -5.79
CA SER A 186 -7.28 26.24 -5.31
C SER A 186 -7.81 25.94 -3.90
N GLU A 187 -8.41 26.91 -3.21
CA GLU A 187 -8.97 26.70 -1.88
C GLU A 187 -9.96 25.53 -1.81
N GLU A 188 -10.73 25.30 -2.88
CA GLU A 188 -11.77 24.28 -2.96
C GLU A 188 -11.37 23.05 -3.78
N SER A 189 -10.17 23.03 -4.38
CA SER A 189 -9.75 21.90 -5.21
C SER A 189 -8.26 21.56 -5.18
N PHE A 190 -7.98 20.28 -5.42
CA PHE A 190 -6.64 19.75 -5.64
C PHE A 190 -6.64 18.73 -6.76
N THR A 191 -6.01 19.07 -7.88
CA THR A 191 -5.99 18.23 -9.07
C THR A 191 -4.56 17.88 -9.44
N ALA A 192 -4.23 16.59 -9.46
CA ALA A 192 -3.01 16.10 -10.07
C ALA A 192 -3.02 16.40 -11.58
N VAL A 193 -1.90 16.88 -12.10
CA VAL A 193 -1.70 16.96 -13.55
C VAL A 193 -1.45 15.54 -14.06
N PRO A 194 -2.25 15.03 -15.01
CA PRO A 194 -2.06 13.69 -15.55
C PRO A 194 -0.75 13.62 -16.33
N ASP A 195 -0.12 12.44 -16.30
CA ASP A 195 1.04 12.18 -17.14
C ASP A 195 0.57 11.98 -18.58
N LEU A 196 1.10 12.79 -19.50
CA LEU A 196 0.80 12.63 -20.93
C LEU A 196 1.39 11.33 -21.51
N PHE A 197 2.45 10.82 -20.88
CA PHE A 197 3.11 9.56 -21.22
C PHE A 197 3.43 8.83 -19.93
N ARG A 198 3.11 7.53 -19.86
CA ARG A 198 3.56 6.67 -18.76
C ARG A 198 5.02 6.30 -19.03
N PRO A 199 6.00 6.78 -18.24
CA PRO A 199 7.38 6.39 -18.45
C PRO A 199 7.53 4.89 -18.18
N ALA A 200 8.45 4.27 -18.90
CA ALA A 200 8.80 2.88 -18.64
C ALA A 200 9.37 2.77 -17.22
N PRO A 201 8.96 1.76 -16.42
CA PRO A 201 9.61 1.47 -15.15
C PRO A 201 11.11 1.24 -15.39
N ARG A 202 11.95 1.71 -14.47
CA ARG A 202 13.37 1.37 -14.51
C ARG A 202 13.57 -0.13 -14.36
N SER A 203 14.70 -0.65 -14.84
CA SER A 203 15.05 -2.07 -14.69
C SER A 203 15.04 -2.50 -13.22
N SER A 204 14.67 -3.76 -13.00
CA SER A 204 14.70 -4.38 -11.68
C SER A 204 16.14 -4.57 -11.21
N ASP A 205 16.36 -4.36 -9.91
CA ASP A 205 17.66 -4.49 -9.25
C ASP A 205 17.55 -5.50 -8.10
N ALA A 206 18.44 -6.49 -8.08
CA ALA A 206 18.34 -7.60 -7.14
C ALA A 206 18.55 -7.18 -5.68
N GLU A 207 19.53 -6.32 -5.41
CA GLU A 207 19.86 -5.88 -4.06
C GLU A 207 18.76 -4.97 -3.50
N GLU A 208 18.28 -4.06 -4.32
CA GLU A 208 17.18 -3.19 -3.98
C GLU A 208 15.89 -3.97 -3.75
N TYR A 209 15.60 -4.95 -4.61
CA TYR A 209 14.42 -5.79 -4.43
C TYR A 209 14.49 -6.63 -3.16
N ALA A 210 15.67 -7.15 -2.82
CA ALA A 210 15.89 -7.85 -1.55
C ALA A 210 15.62 -6.94 -0.34
N ARG A 211 16.02 -5.66 -0.38
CA ARG A 211 15.70 -4.68 0.68
C ARG A 211 14.20 -4.41 0.80
N PHE A 212 13.50 -4.35 -0.33
CA PHE A 212 12.05 -4.27 -0.34
C PHE A 212 11.44 -5.50 0.35
N CYS A 213 11.82 -6.72 -0.07
CA CYS A 213 11.34 -7.97 0.51
C CYS A 213 11.48 -7.99 2.04
N LEU A 214 12.63 -7.56 2.58
CA LEU A 214 12.86 -7.48 4.02
C LEU A 214 11.86 -6.58 4.74
N SER A 215 11.47 -5.45 4.14
CA SER A 215 10.47 -4.53 4.69
C SER A 215 9.08 -5.18 4.77
N PHE A 216 8.81 -6.19 3.94
CA PHE A 216 7.57 -6.96 3.94
C PHE A 216 7.68 -8.27 4.74
N GLY A 217 8.76 -8.49 5.50
CA GLY A 217 8.94 -9.73 6.28
C GLY A 217 9.26 -10.96 5.40
N LEU A 218 9.78 -10.71 4.20
CA LEU A 218 10.18 -11.72 3.23
C LEU A 218 11.71 -11.76 3.11
N LYS A 219 12.25 -12.93 2.83
CA LYS A 219 13.63 -13.13 2.38
C LYS A 219 13.60 -13.56 0.92
N LEU A 220 14.27 -12.79 0.07
CA LEU A 220 14.48 -13.15 -1.33
C LEU A 220 15.54 -14.26 -1.40
N GLU A 221 15.16 -15.44 -1.85
CA GLU A 221 16.07 -16.58 -2.04
C GLU A 221 16.66 -16.58 -3.45
N THR A 222 15.82 -16.31 -4.46
CA THR A 222 16.22 -16.28 -5.86
C THR A 222 15.59 -15.08 -6.56
N PHE A 223 16.40 -14.31 -7.28
CA PHE A 223 15.96 -13.21 -8.11
C PHE A 223 15.83 -13.65 -9.58
N GLY A 224 14.61 -13.66 -10.12
CA GLY A 224 14.34 -14.06 -11.52
C GLY A 224 14.37 -12.92 -12.55
N GLY A 225 14.74 -11.70 -12.16
CA GLY A 225 14.67 -10.52 -13.02
C GLY A 225 13.32 -9.82 -12.90
N GLU A 226 12.47 -9.92 -13.93
CA GLU A 226 11.13 -9.28 -13.91
C GLU A 226 10.01 -10.20 -13.39
N ALA A 227 10.26 -11.50 -13.28
CA ALA A 227 9.30 -12.49 -12.77
C ALA A 227 10.04 -13.74 -12.25
N GLY A 228 9.31 -14.66 -11.59
CA GLY A 228 9.87 -15.96 -11.16
C GLY A 228 10.78 -15.87 -9.93
N HIS A 229 10.51 -14.92 -9.03
CA HIS A 229 11.20 -14.80 -7.77
C HIS A 229 10.84 -15.93 -6.80
N HIS A 230 11.77 -16.27 -5.92
CA HIS A 230 11.53 -17.22 -4.84
C HIS A 230 11.73 -16.55 -3.48
N TYR A 231 10.78 -16.79 -2.57
CA TYR A 231 10.70 -16.13 -1.27
C TYR A 231 10.65 -17.16 -0.13
N SER A 232 11.14 -16.76 1.03
CA SER A 232 10.86 -17.43 2.30
C SER A 232 10.45 -16.40 3.36
N ASN A 233 9.78 -16.83 4.43
CA ASN A 233 9.36 -15.94 5.50
C ASN A 233 10.58 -15.58 6.38
N SER A 234 10.93 -14.29 6.49
CA SER A 234 12.09 -13.85 7.27
C SER A 234 11.85 -13.86 8.78
N LEU A 235 10.58 -13.79 9.19
CA LEU A 235 10.16 -13.67 10.60
C LEU A 235 9.89 -15.02 11.30
N ARG A 236 10.02 -16.17 10.61
CA ARG A 236 9.82 -17.51 11.19
C ARG A 236 11.11 -18.32 11.33
N LYS A 237 12.09 -17.74 12.03
CA LYS A 237 13.07 -18.54 12.80
C LYS A 237 12.79 -18.39 14.30
N THR A 238 11.67 -18.93 14.75
CA THR A 238 11.27 -19.10 16.17
C THR A 238 10.17 -20.16 16.17
N SER A 239 10.24 -21.34 16.78
CA SER A 239 11.24 -21.94 17.66
C SER A 239 11.08 -23.46 17.51
N ALA A 240 12.15 -24.16 17.11
CA ALA A 240 12.24 -25.58 17.43
C ALA A 240 12.69 -25.64 18.90
N VAL A 241 11.74 -25.87 19.79
CA VAL A 241 12.00 -26.44 21.12
C VAL A 241 11.38 -27.83 21.10
#